data_AF-A0A552UGR0-F1
#
_entry.id   AF-A0A552UGR0-F1
#
_cell.length_a   1.000
_cell.length_b   1.000
_cell.length_c   1.000
_cell.angle_alpha   90.00
_cell.angle_beta   90.00
_cell.angle_gamma   90.00
#
_symmetry.space_group_name_H-M   'P 1'
#
loop_
_entity.id
_entity.type
_entity.pdbx_description
1 polymer ?
#
loop_
_entity_poly.entity_id
_entity_poly.type
_entity_poly.pdbx_seq_one_letter_code
_entity_poly.pdbx_strand_id
1 'polypeptide(L)'
;MTWRSLLELAAITAATTVAATVLHELGHWLTGAALGYKPVLHAGSVSGVPELEDLATTPGWHVGAIALAGPAVTIALAAIAVATLRRRPSSRWALALAWVAPVRMATNFAYALHVIIVAVSGLKAESRPNFDEYVGAVALGIPPGVVCIVVSVAVLALWGWLLFRQMARAGRWLRLLAIVIGFAVGQFGWLALLGPALLG
;
A
#
# COMPACT_ATOMS: atom_id res chain seq x y z
N MET A 1 -8.79 -23.59 16.31
CA MET A 1 -9.38 -22.34 15.75
C MET A 1 -10.66 -22.73 15.05
N THR A 2 -11.76 -22.00 15.25
CA THR A 2 -13.08 -22.36 14.70
C THR A 2 -13.29 -21.73 13.32
N TRP A 3 -14.15 -22.32 12.50
CA TRP A 3 -14.58 -21.74 11.20
C TRP A 3 -15.13 -20.33 11.35
N ARG A 4 -15.94 -20.09 12.39
CA ARG A 4 -16.45 -18.76 12.74
C ARG A 4 -15.33 -17.73 12.92
N SER A 5 -14.26 -18.08 13.64
CA SER A 5 -13.12 -17.17 13.83
C SER A 5 -12.36 -16.86 12.53
N LEU A 6 -12.34 -17.79 11.57
CA LEU A 6 -11.72 -17.59 10.26
C LEU A 6 -12.56 -16.64 9.40
N LEU A 7 -13.88 -16.85 9.35
CA LEU A 7 -14.82 -15.98 8.63
C LEU A 7 -14.81 -14.56 9.19
N GLU A 8 -14.82 -14.42 10.51
CA GLU A 8 -14.70 -13.12 11.18
C GLU A 8 -13.38 -12.42 10.80
N LEU A 9 -12.26 -13.13 10.75
CA LEU A 9 -10.97 -12.55 10.32
C LEU A 9 -10.98 -12.14 8.85
N ALA A 10 -11.57 -12.94 7.96
CA ALA A 10 -11.69 -12.62 6.54
C ALA A 10 -12.56 -11.38 6.33
N ALA A 11 -13.70 -11.28 7.00
CA ALA A 11 -14.61 -10.13 6.92
C ALA A 11 -13.95 -8.84 7.44
N ILE A 12 -13.26 -8.92 8.58
CA ILE A 12 -12.48 -7.78 9.12
C ILE A 12 -11.40 -7.37 8.12
N THR A 13 -10.68 -8.34 7.54
CA THR A 13 -9.65 -8.07 6.54
C THR A 13 -10.23 -7.33 5.33
N ALA A 14 -11.35 -7.81 4.79
CA ALA A 14 -12.03 -7.16 3.67
C ALA A 14 -12.37 -5.68 3.99
N ALA A 15 -12.98 -5.43 5.14
CA ALA A 15 -13.31 -4.07 5.57
C ALA A 15 -12.06 -3.19 5.75
N THR A 16 -11.00 -3.72 6.35
CA THR A 16 -9.74 -2.96 6.51
C THR A 16 -9.03 -2.70 5.18
N THR A 17 -9.17 -3.57 4.18
CA THR A 17 -8.66 -3.31 2.82
C THR A 17 -9.34 -2.10 2.21
N VAL A 18 -10.67 -2.04 2.26
CA VAL A 18 -11.41 -0.89 1.73
C VAL A 18 -10.99 0.39 2.46
N ALA A 19 -10.99 0.36 3.80
CA ALA A 19 -10.62 1.52 4.60
C ALA A 19 -9.17 1.99 4.33
N ALA A 20 -8.21 1.06 4.25
CA ALA A 20 -6.82 1.39 3.97
C ALA A 20 -6.64 1.99 2.57
N THR A 21 -7.32 1.45 1.55
CA THR A 21 -7.31 1.98 0.19
C THR A 21 -7.88 3.40 0.15
N VAL A 22 -9.06 3.62 0.74
CA VAL A 22 -9.68 4.95 0.77
C VAL A 22 -8.79 5.98 1.49
N LEU A 23 -8.21 5.62 2.64
CA LEU A 23 -7.34 6.52 3.39
C LEU A 23 -6.04 6.83 2.65
N HIS A 24 -5.49 5.86 1.94
CA HIS A 24 -4.32 6.05 1.08
C HIS A 24 -4.62 7.07 -0.04
N GLU A 25 -5.71 6.87 -0.80
CA GLU A 25 -6.10 7.81 -1.85
C GLU A 25 -6.45 9.19 -1.28
N LEU A 26 -7.07 9.24 -0.10
CA LEU A 26 -7.35 10.49 0.60
C LEU A 26 -6.06 11.26 0.95
N GLY A 27 -4.95 10.58 1.20
CA GLY A 27 -3.63 11.21 1.37
C GLY A 27 -3.19 12.00 0.14
N HIS A 28 -3.27 11.38 -1.05
CA HIS A 28 -2.99 12.05 -2.32
C HIS A 28 -3.95 13.23 -2.54
N TRP A 29 -5.25 12.99 -2.33
CA TRP A 29 -6.29 14.00 -2.52
C TRP A 29 -6.08 15.23 -1.64
N LEU A 30 -5.88 15.03 -0.32
CA LEU A 30 -5.66 16.13 0.62
C LEU A 30 -4.40 16.92 0.30
N THR A 31 -3.33 16.26 -0.09
CA THR A 31 -2.06 16.91 -0.44
C THR A 31 -2.20 17.71 -1.73
N GLY A 32 -2.85 17.15 -2.76
CA GLY A 32 -3.16 17.86 -4.00
C GLY A 32 -4.04 19.09 -3.77
N ALA A 33 -5.10 18.95 -2.96
CA ALA A 33 -5.99 20.05 -2.62
C ALA A 33 -5.25 21.16 -1.83
N ALA A 34 -4.40 20.78 -0.87
CA ALA A 34 -3.60 21.73 -0.09
C ALA A 34 -2.59 22.51 -0.94
N LEU A 35 -2.13 21.94 -2.05
CA LEU A 35 -1.24 22.59 -3.02
C LEU A 35 -1.99 23.39 -4.10
N GLY A 36 -3.32 23.51 -4.01
CA GLY A 36 -4.14 24.34 -4.90
C GLY A 36 -4.62 23.63 -6.18
N TYR A 37 -4.44 22.32 -6.29
CA TYR A 37 -4.99 21.53 -7.40
C TYR A 37 -6.47 21.22 -7.18
N LYS A 38 -7.12 20.63 -8.20
CA LYS A 38 -8.53 20.21 -8.14
C LYS A 38 -8.60 18.68 -8.20
N PRO A 39 -8.13 17.98 -7.15
CA PRO A 39 -8.08 16.53 -7.16
C PRO A 39 -9.49 15.93 -7.18
N VAL A 40 -9.65 14.84 -7.94
CA VAL A 40 -10.88 14.04 -7.99
C VAL A 40 -10.52 12.63 -7.52
N LEU A 41 -11.24 12.16 -6.50
CA LEU A 41 -11.05 10.85 -5.91
C LEU A 41 -11.74 9.78 -6.76
N HIS A 42 -11.01 8.75 -7.16
CA HIS A 42 -11.54 7.56 -7.82
C HIS A 42 -11.35 6.33 -6.92
N ALA A 43 -11.92 5.19 -7.32
CA ALA A 43 -11.86 3.96 -6.53
C ALA A 43 -10.42 3.46 -6.25
N GLY A 44 -9.43 3.79 -7.08
CA GLY A 44 -8.05 3.32 -6.87
C GLY A 44 -6.99 4.30 -7.30
N SER A 45 -7.36 5.58 -7.43
CA SER A 45 -6.46 6.64 -7.87
C SER A 45 -7.04 8.02 -7.53
N VAL A 46 -6.20 9.04 -7.66
CA VAL A 46 -6.61 10.45 -7.65
C VAL A 46 -6.19 11.09 -8.96
N SER A 47 -7.12 11.74 -9.66
CA SER A 47 -6.84 12.51 -10.88
C SER A 47 -6.88 14.01 -10.60
N GLY A 48 -6.51 14.84 -11.58
CA GLY A 48 -6.55 16.31 -11.44
C GLY A 48 -5.40 16.88 -10.60
N VAL A 49 -4.33 16.11 -10.46
CA VAL A 49 -3.05 16.45 -9.84
C VAL A 49 -1.92 16.22 -10.86
N PRO A 50 -0.78 16.91 -10.74
CA PRO A 50 0.33 16.75 -11.68
C PRO A 50 1.04 15.40 -11.51
N GLU A 51 1.48 14.82 -12.62
CA GLU A 51 2.23 13.56 -12.70
C GLU A 51 3.68 13.78 -13.17
N LEU A 52 4.43 12.71 -13.47
CA LEU A 52 5.84 12.82 -13.89
C LEU A 52 6.00 13.57 -15.22
N GLU A 53 5.00 13.47 -16.09
CA GLU A 53 4.94 14.13 -17.39
C GLU A 53 4.88 15.66 -17.24
N ASP A 54 4.41 16.16 -16.09
CA ASP A 54 4.23 17.58 -15.81
C ASP A 54 5.47 18.24 -15.18
N LEU A 55 6.58 17.52 -14.98
CA LEU A 55 7.79 18.06 -14.36
C LEU A 55 8.43 19.22 -15.14
N ALA A 56 8.08 19.40 -16.43
CA ALA A 56 8.54 20.54 -17.22
C ALA A 56 7.85 21.86 -16.82
N THR A 57 6.65 21.80 -16.26
CA THR A 57 5.80 22.96 -15.94
C THR A 57 5.44 23.06 -14.47
N THR A 58 5.70 22.00 -13.68
CA THR A 58 5.36 21.89 -12.27
C THR A 58 6.61 21.65 -11.42
N PRO A 59 6.77 22.33 -10.26
CA PRO A 59 7.87 22.03 -9.35
C PRO A 59 7.85 20.56 -8.91
N GLY A 60 8.98 19.85 -9.07
CA GLY A 60 9.06 18.42 -8.75
C GLY A 60 8.68 18.07 -7.31
N TRP A 61 8.86 18.99 -6.37
CA TRP A 61 8.42 18.76 -4.98
C TRP A 61 6.89 18.70 -4.81
N HIS A 62 6.10 19.33 -5.70
CA HIS A 62 4.62 19.16 -5.69
C HIS A 62 4.26 17.73 -6.08
N VAL A 63 4.77 17.26 -7.22
CA VAL A 63 4.55 15.89 -7.72
C VAL A 63 5.03 14.87 -6.69
N GLY A 64 6.22 15.09 -6.13
CA GLY A 64 6.79 14.23 -5.10
C GLY A 64 5.97 14.19 -3.80
N ALA A 65 5.52 15.33 -3.31
CA ALA A 65 4.70 15.40 -2.09
C ALA A 65 3.35 14.70 -2.27
N ILE A 66 2.68 14.93 -3.41
CA ILE A 66 1.40 14.29 -3.72
C ILE A 66 1.60 12.78 -3.85
N ALA A 67 2.57 12.33 -4.65
CA ALA A 67 2.85 10.91 -4.83
C ALA A 67 3.20 10.20 -3.53
N LEU A 68 3.99 10.80 -2.64
CA LEU A 68 4.38 10.15 -1.37
C LEU A 68 3.32 10.23 -0.27
N ALA A 69 2.25 11.00 -0.44
CA ALA A 69 1.22 11.18 0.59
C ALA A 69 0.45 9.88 0.88
N GLY A 70 0.03 9.13 -0.15
CA GLY A 70 -0.61 7.82 0.02
C GLY A 70 0.29 6.82 0.75
N PRO A 71 1.53 6.57 0.28
CA PRO A 71 2.50 5.74 1.00
C PRO A 71 2.73 6.17 2.46
N ALA A 72 2.81 7.47 2.74
CA ALA A 72 2.97 7.97 4.11
C ALA A 72 1.78 7.58 5.01
N VAL A 73 0.54 7.70 4.51
CA VAL A 73 -0.66 7.23 5.21
C VAL A 73 -0.60 5.71 5.43
N THR A 74 -0.22 4.94 4.41
CA THR A 74 -0.06 3.49 4.52
C THR A 74 0.94 3.09 5.61
N ILE A 75 2.08 3.78 5.69
CA ILE A 75 3.10 3.56 6.75
C ILE A 75 2.51 3.89 8.12
N ALA A 76 1.79 5.00 8.26
CA ALA A 76 1.15 5.39 9.51
C ALA A 76 0.12 4.34 9.98
N LEU A 77 -0.71 3.83 9.07
CA LEU A 77 -1.69 2.77 9.36
C LEU A 77 -1.01 1.48 9.82
N ALA A 78 0.06 1.05 9.13
CA ALA A 78 0.85 -0.11 9.53
C ALA A 78 1.49 0.09 10.92
N ALA A 79 2.05 1.28 11.20
CA ALA A 79 2.64 1.61 12.49
C ALA A 79 1.61 1.58 13.64
N ILE A 80 0.41 2.15 13.43
CA ILE A 80 -0.70 2.11 14.38
C ILE A 80 -1.13 0.67 14.66
N ALA A 81 -1.26 -0.14 13.60
CA ALA A 81 -1.62 -1.55 13.71
C ALA A 81 -0.59 -2.35 14.51
N VAL A 82 0.70 -2.16 14.23
CA VAL A 82 1.82 -2.79 14.96
C VAL A 82 1.85 -2.34 16.43
N ALA A 83 1.73 -1.04 16.69
CA ALA A 83 1.68 -0.51 18.06
C ALA A 83 0.50 -1.10 18.84
N THR A 84 -0.65 -1.26 18.18
CA THR A 84 -1.82 -1.90 18.77
C THR A 84 -1.56 -3.37 19.05
N LEU A 85 -0.98 -4.14 18.12
CA LEU A 85 -0.67 -5.56 18.32
C LEU A 85 0.32 -5.78 19.47
N ARG A 86 1.31 -4.89 19.64
CA ARG A 86 2.24 -4.97 20.78
C ARG A 86 1.53 -4.83 22.12
N ARG A 87 0.49 -4.00 22.20
CA ARG A 87 -0.32 -3.79 23.41
C ARG A 87 -1.45 -4.79 23.58
N ARG A 88 -2.01 -5.28 22.47
CA ARG A 88 -3.18 -6.16 22.39
C ARG A 88 -2.97 -7.23 21.32
N PRO A 89 -2.16 -8.28 21.60
CA PRO A 89 -1.80 -9.30 20.60
C PRO A 89 -3.00 -10.09 20.03
N SER A 90 -4.14 -10.08 20.72
CA SER A 90 -5.39 -10.72 20.27
C SER A 90 -6.24 -9.83 19.34
N SER A 91 -5.81 -8.59 19.06
CA SER A 91 -6.58 -7.64 18.24
C SER A 91 -6.60 -8.07 16.76
N ARG A 92 -7.75 -8.58 16.30
CA ARG A 92 -7.91 -9.09 14.93
C ARG A 92 -7.88 -8.01 13.86
N TRP A 93 -8.47 -6.84 14.13
CA TRP A 93 -8.44 -5.71 13.19
C TRP A 93 -7.02 -5.17 13.02
N ALA A 94 -6.24 -5.14 14.10
CA ALA A 94 -4.85 -4.69 14.02
C ALA A 94 -3.99 -5.71 13.28
N LEU A 95 -4.25 -7.01 13.45
CA LEU A 95 -3.60 -8.05 12.64
C LEU A 95 -3.94 -7.89 11.16
N ALA A 96 -5.22 -7.76 10.83
CA ALA A 96 -5.67 -7.59 9.46
C ALA A 96 -5.07 -6.33 8.80
N LEU A 97 -5.14 -5.19 9.48
CA LEU A 97 -4.59 -3.92 8.99
C LEU A 97 -3.06 -3.98 8.82
N ALA A 98 -2.33 -4.58 9.76
CA ALA A 98 -0.87 -4.72 9.67
C ALA A 98 -0.43 -5.60 8.49
N TRP A 99 -1.26 -6.56 8.09
CA TRP A 99 -1.02 -7.36 6.88
C TRP A 99 -1.36 -6.57 5.62
N VAL A 100 -2.55 -5.97 5.56
CA VAL A 100 -3.13 -5.37 4.35
C VAL A 100 -2.54 -4.02 3.98
N ALA A 101 -2.34 -3.12 4.94
CA ALA A 101 -1.85 -1.78 4.65
C ALA A 101 -0.57 -1.79 3.78
N PRO A 102 0.49 -2.53 4.13
CA PRO A 102 1.71 -2.56 3.33
C PRO A 102 1.62 -3.41 2.04
N VAL A 103 0.50 -4.09 1.74
CA VAL A 103 0.39 -4.90 0.50
C VAL A 103 0.57 -4.04 -0.75
N ARG A 104 0.08 -2.79 -0.74
CA ARG A 104 0.26 -1.86 -1.87
C ARG A 104 1.74 -1.59 -2.16
N MET A 105 2.59 -1.64 -1.14
CA MET A 105 4.03 -1.49 -1.27
C MET A 105 4.73 -2.74 -1.81
N ALA A 106 4.04 -3.87 -2.00
CA ALA A 106 4.63 -5.08 -2.59
C ALA A 106 5.01 -4.88 -4.07
N THR A 107 4.43 -3.91 -4.76
CA THR A 107 4.86 -3.50 -6.11
C THR A 107 6.30 -3.00 -6.10
N ASN A 108 6.75 -2.34 -5.02
CA ASN A 108 8.15 -1.96 -4.83
C ASN A 108 9.07 -3.18 -4.84
N PHE A 109 8.63 -4.31 -4.28
CA PHE A 109 9.43 -5.53 -4.26
C PHE A 109 9.56 -6.13 -5.66
N ALA A 110 8.46 -6.17 -6.42
CA ALA A 110 8.49 -6.63 -7.81
C ALA A 110 9.40 -5.74 -8.67
N TYR A 111 9.34 -4.42 -8.48
CA TYR A 111 10.22 -3.49 -9.16
C TYR A 111 11.69 -3.65 -8.74
N ALA A 112 11.98 -3.76 -7.45
CA ALA A 112 13.33 -3.99 -6.95
C ALA A 112 13.94 -5.28 -7.52
N LEU A 113 13.16 -6.37 -7.58
CA LEU A 113 13.59 -7.61 -8.20
C LEU A 113 13.86 -7.44 -9.70
N HIS A 114 12.98 -6.73 -10.41
CA HIS A 114 13.20 -6.40 -11.83
C HIS A 114 14.50 -5.62 -12.04
N VAL A 115 14.78 -4.59 -11.22
CA VAL A 115 16.03 -3.81 -11.29
C VAL A 115 17.26 -4.71 -11.06
N ILE A 116 17.22 -5.61 -10.08
CA ILE A 116 18.31 -6.56 -9.83
C ILE A 116 18.52 -7.48 -11.03
N ILE A 117 17.44 -8.04 -11.59
CA ILE A 117 17.52 -8.94 -12.75
C ILE A 117 18.14 -8.21 -13.95
N VAL A 118 17.69 -6.99 -14.25
CA VAL A 118 18.23 -6.19 -15.35
C VAL A 118 19.71 -5.89 -15.11
N ALA A 119 20.09 -5.48 -13.90
CA ALA A 119 21.48 -5.18 -13.56
C ALA A 119 22.41 -6.39 -13.72
N VAL A 120 21.96 -7.59 -13.30
CA VAL A 120 22.76 -8.83 -13.40
C VAL A 120 22.81 -9.35 -14.83
N SER A 121 21.76 -9.17 -15.62
CA SER A 121 21.68 -9.64 -17.01
C SER A 121 22.33 -8.70 -18.04
N GLY A 122 22.68 -7.48 -17.66
CA GLY A 122 23.22 -6.47 -18.57
C GLY A 122 22.19 -5.93 -19.57
N LEU A 123 20.90 -6.21 -19.36
CA LEU A 123 19.81 -5.69 -20.18
C LEU A 123 19.66 -4.17 -19.96
N LYS A 124 19.09 -3.47 -20.94
CA LYS A 124 18.67 -2.08 -20.76
C LYS A 124 17.28 -2.06 -20.13
N ALA A 125 17.13 -1.40 -18.97
CA ALA A 125 15.82 -1.10 -18.41
C ALA A 125 15.23 0.14 -19.12
N GLU A 126 14.08 -0.02 -19.75
CA GLU A 126 13.27 1.09 -20.28
C GLU A 126 11.99 1.33 -19.48
N SER A 127 11.78 0.58 -18.39
CA SER A 127 10.54 0.67 -17.61
C SER A 127 10.46 1.99 -16.83
N ARG A 128 9.33 2.69 -16.99
CA ARG A 128 8.89 3.82 -16.17
C ARG A 128 7.60 3.44 -15.45
N PRO A 129 7.69 2.73 -14.32
CA PRO A 129 6.51 2.32 -13.57
C PRO A 129 5.74 3.54 -13.06
N ASN A 130 4.41 3.46 -13.05
CA ASN A 130 3.56 4.49 -12.46
C ASN A 130 3.03 4.02 -11.09
N PHE A 131 3.92 3.93 -10.10
CA PHE A 131 3.51 3.72 -8.71
C PHE A 131 4.16 4.78 -7.82
N ASP A 132 3.49 5.07 -6.72
CA ASP A 132 3.70 6.23 -5.85
C ASP A 132 5.14 6.45 -5.41
N GLU A 133 5.82 5.42 -4.93
CA GLU A 133 7.20 5.56 -4.44
C GLU A 133 8.19 5.82 -5.58
N TYR A 134 7.96 5.26 -6.76
CA TYR A 134 8.79 5.53 -7.94
C TYR A 134 8.57 6.97 -8.41
N VAL A 135 7.32 7.39 -8.58
CA VAL A 135 6.95 8.75 -8.98
C VAL A 135 7.52 9.76 -7.98
N GLY A 136 7.31 9.51 -6.70
CA GLY A 136 7.84 10.33 -5.61
C GLY A 136 9.35 10.46 -5.64
N ALA A 137 10.07 9.35 -5.84
CA ALA A 137 11.52 9.36 -5.91
C ALA A 137 12.04 10.15 -7.13
N VAL A 138 11.50 9.89 -8.32
CA VAL A 138 11.90 10.59 -9.55
C VAL A 138 11.64 12.09 -9.43
N ALA A 139 10.46 12.49 -8.96
CA ALA A 139 10.08 13.89 -8.84
C ALA A 139 10.96 14.67 -7.85
N LEU A 140 11.50 14.00 -6.83
CA LEU A 140 12.42 14.57 -5.84
C LEU A 140 13.90 14.42 -6.21
N GLY A 141 14.22 13.86 -7.37
CA GLY A 141 15.60 13.61 -7.80
C GLY A 141 16.32 12.53 -6.99
N ILE A 142 15.58 11.64 -6.33
CA ILE A 142 16.12 10.51 -5.56
C ILE A 142 16.18 9.28 -6.48
N PRO A 143 17.27 8.48 -6.48
CA PRO A 143 17.33 7.24 -7.23
C PRO A 143 16.17 6.28 -6.84
N PRO A 144 15.23 5.95 -7.75
CA PRO A 144 14.03 5.19 -7.39
C PRO A 144 14.33 3.81 -6.82
N GLY A 145 15.39 3.16 -7.30
CA GLY A 145 15.84 1.87 -6.78
C GLY A 145 16.14 1.89 -5.28
N VAL A 146 16.69 3.00 -4.76
CA VAL A 146 17.00 3.12 -3.32
C VAL A 146 15.71 3.14 -2.50
N VAL A 147 14.74 3.98 -2.88
CA VAL A 147 13.46 4.08 -2.18
C VAL A 147 12.71 2.75 -2.22
N CYS A 148 12.59 2.15 -3.41
CA CYS A 148 11.87 0.89 -3.60
C CYS A 148 12.49 -0.26 -2.80
N ILE A 149 13.83 -0.37 -2.76
CA ILE A 149 14.53 -1.39 -1.98
C ILE A 149 14.30 -1.17 -0.48
N VAL A 150 14.47 0.05 0.02
CA VAL A 150 14.31 0.36 1.45
C VAL A 150 12.88 0.05 1.90
N VAL A 151 11.87 0.50 1.15
CA VAL A 151 10.45 0.22 1.44
C VAL A 151 10.18 -1.29 1.41
N SER A 152 10.70 -2.00 0.40
CA SER A 152 10.52 -3.45 0.27
C SER A 152 11.11 -4.21 1.46
N VAL A 153 12.33 -3.87 1.88
CA VAL A 153 12.99 -4.49 3.03
C VAL A 153 12.18 -4.23 4.31
N ALA A 154 11.70 -3.01 4.51
CA ALA A 154 10.88 -2.67 5.67
C ALA A 154 9.56 -3.46 5.71
N VAL A 155 8.87 -3.60 4.57
CA VAL A 155 7.63 -4.39 4.44
C VAL A 155 7.89 -5.86 4.71
N LEU A 156 8.92 -6.44 4.11
CA LEU A 156 9.29 -7.84 4.33
C LEU A 156 9.68 -8.12 5.79
N ALA A 157 10.43 -7.21 6.42
CA ALA A 157 10.78 -7.31 7.83
C ALA A 157 9.53 -7.28 8.73
N LEU A 158 8.57 -6.40 8.42
CA LEU A 158 7.29 -6.32 9.11
C LEU A 158 6.49 -7.63 8.97
N TRP A 159 6.30 -8.13 7.74
CA TRP A 159 5.58 -9.39 7.50
C TRP A 159 6.27 -10.59 8.14
N GLY A 160 7.60 -10.65 8.09
CA GLY A 160 8.38 -11.64 8.82
C GLY A 160 8.11 -11.58 10.32
N TRP A 161 8.15 -10.39 10.92
CA TRP A 161 7.81 -10.22 12.34
C TRP A 161 6.37 -10.68 12.65
N LEU A 162 5.39 -10.30 11.85
CA LEU A 162 3.99 -10.73 12.04
C LEU A 162 3.86 -12.26 11.96
N LEU A 163 4.44 -12.86 10.93
CA LEU A 163 4.39 -14.29 10.65
C LEU A 163 5.02 -15.10 11.79
N PHE A 164 6.21 -14.71 12.25
CA PHE A 164 6.99 -15.49 13.19
C PHE A 164 6.69 -15.17 14.66
N ARG A 165 6.30 -13.93 15.00
CA ARG A 165 6.11 -13.49 16.40
C ARG A 165 4.64 -13.29 16.80
N GLN A 166 3.77 -12.83 15.91
CA GLN A 166 2.38 -12.51 16.27
C GLN A 166 1.40 -13.66 16.00
N MET A 167 1.66 -14.46 14.96
CA MET A 167 0.77 -15.57 14.61
C MET A 167 1.17 -16.87 15.31
N ALA A 168 0.26 -17.40 16.13
CA ALA A 168 0.41 -18.72 16.75
C ALA A 168 0.72 -19.78 15.67
N ARG A 169 1.66 -20.70 15.96
CA ARG A 169 2.07 -21.75 15.01
C ARG A 169 0.89 -22.62 14.58
N ALA A 170 0.05 -23.00 15.54
CA ALA A 170 -1.17 -23.76 15.26
C ALA A 170 -2.19 -22.90 14.48
N GLY A 171 -2.52 -23.32 13.26
CA GLY A 171 -3.50 -22.64 12.40
C GLY A 171 -2.98 -21.37 11.72
N ARG A 172 -1.67 -21.10 11.73
CA ARG A 172 -1.05 -19.94 11.06
C ARG A 172 -1.47 -19.83 9.60
N TRP A 173 -1.34 -20.92 8.85
CA TRP A 173 -1.66 -20.98 7.42
C TRP A 173 -3.14 -20.73 7.14
N LEU A 174 -4.04 -21.22 7.99
CA LEU A 174 -5.48 -20.95 7.87
C LEU A 174 -5.81 -19.48 8.11
N ARG A 175 -5.13 -18.82 9.07
CA ARG A 175 -5.29 -17.38 9.29
C ARG A 175 -4.75 -16.57 8.10
N LEU A 176 -3.60 -16.94 7.54
CA LEU A 176 -3.07 -16.31 6.33
C LEU A 176 -4.03 -16.46 5.17
N LEU A 177 -4.57 -17.67 4.96
CA LEU A 177 -5.57 -17.90 3.93
C LEU A 177 -6.81 -17.02 4.12
N ALA A 178 -7.31 -16.89 5.35
CA ALA A 178 -8.43 -15.99 5.64
C ALA A 178 -8.10 -14.51 5.38
N ILE A 179 -6.87 -14.07 5.67
CA ILE A 179 -6.40 -12.71 5.34
C ILE A 179 -6.33 -12.53 3.82
N VAL A 180 -5.77 -13.48 3.08
CA VAL A 180 -5.69 -13.42 1.61
C VAL A 180 -7.09 -13.38 0.97
N ILE A 181 -8.00 -14.25 1.41
CA ILE A 181 -9.39 -14.26 0.93
C ILE A 181 -10.07 -12.93 1.26
N GLY A 182 -9.96 -12.46 2.50
CA GLY A 182 -10.54 -11.19 2.91
C GLY A 182 -9.98 -10.01 2.13
N PHE A 183 -8.66 -9.99 1.88
CA PHE A 183 -8.02 -8.98 1.06
C PHE A 183 -8.57 -8.98 -0.37
N ALA A 184 -8.63 -10.15 -1.02
CA ALA A 184 -9.16 -10.28 -2.38
C ALA A 184 -10.62 -9.84 -2.48
N VAL A 185 -11.47 -10.26 -1.54
CA VAL A 185 -12.89 -9.85 -1.48
C VAL A 185 -13.02 -8.34 -1.25
N GLY A 186 -12.25 -7.77 -0.33
CA GLY A 186 -12.26 -6.34 -0.05
C GLY A 186 -11.80 -5.51 -1.25
N GLN A 187 -10.69 -5.91 -1.88
CA GLN A 187 -10.14 -5.21 -3.04
C GLN A 187 -11.08 -5.29 -4.24
N PHE A 188 -11.59 -6.47 -4.57
CA PHE A 188 -12.54 -6.66 -5.67
C PHE A 188 -13.85 -5.92 -5.39
N GLY A 189 -14.42 -6.08 -4.20
CA GLY A 189 -15.66 -5.43 -3.81
C GLY A 189 -15.56 -3.90 -3.86
N TRP A 190 -14.41 -3.34 -3.48
CA TRP A 190 -14.18 -1.90 -3.59
C TRP A 190 -13.98 -1.45 -5.03
N LEU A 191 -13.04 -2.05 -5.77
CA LEU A 191 -12.70 -1.57 -7.11
C LEU A 191 -13.79 -1.83 -8.15
N ALA A 192 -14.51 -2.95 -8.05
CA ALA A 192 -15.49 -3.35 -9.07
C ALA A 192 -16.93 -2.92 -8.76
N LEU A 193 -17.28 -2.74 -7.48
CA LEU A 193 -18.68 -2.53 -7.07
C LEU A 193 -18.86 -1.21 -6.30
N LEU A 194 -18.29 -1.13 -5.09
CA LEU A 194 -18.60 -0.05 -4.15
C LEU A 194 -17.98 1.29 -4.57
N GLY A 195 -16.71 1.29 -4.97
CA GLY A 195 -15.99 2.50 -5.37
C GLY A 195 -16.66 3.18 -6.58
N PRO A 196 -16.88 2.47 -7.70
CA PRO A 196 -17.60 3.03 -8.84
C PRO A 196 -19.02 3.52 -8.49
N ALA A 197 -19.78 2.80 -7.67
CA ALA A 197 -21.14 3.21 -7.31
C ALA A 197 -21.20 4.44 -6.38
N LEU A 198 -20.14 4.72 -5.61
CA LEU A 198 -20.09 5.83 -4.66
C LEU A 198 -19.41 7.09 -5.24
N LEU A 199 -18.52 6.92 -6.23
CA LEU A 199 -17.65 7.98 -6.74
C LEU A 199 -17.88 8.31 -8.24
N GLY A 200 -18.60 7.47 -8.99
CA GLY A 200 -18.95 7.68 -10.40
C GLY A 200 -20.36 8.22 -10.58
#